data_AF-A0A8H2PL88-F1
#
_entry.id   AF-A0A8H2PL88-F1
#
_cell.length_a   1.000
_cell.length_b   1.000
_cell.length_c   1.000
_cell.angle_alpha   90.00
_cell.angle_beta   90.00
_cell.angle_gamma   90.00
#
_symmetry.space_group_name_H-M   'P 1'
#
loop_
_entity.id
_entity.type
_entity.pdbx_description
1 polymer ?
#
loop_
_entity_poly.entity_id
_entity_poly.type
_entity_poly.pdbx_seq_one_letter_code
_entity_poly.pdbx_strand_id
1 'polypeptide(L)'
;KHNILNALGVIAVAYFEKLDLKEVAEEMLTFPGVKRRFSEKIVADMTVVDDYAHHPAEIKATIDGARQKYPDKEIIAVFQPHTFTRTIALMDEFAEALDLADKVYLCDIFGSAREEQGNVKIEDLGAKIKKGGEVIKENNVSP
;
A
#
# COMPACT_ATOMS: atom_id res chain seq x y z
N LYS A 1 -6.02 -0.60 -12.09
CA LYS A 1 -7.39 -1.20 -12.07
C LYS A 1 -8.28 -0.67 -10.94
N HIS A 2 -7.85 -0.67 -9.67
CA HIS A 2 -8.70 -0.25 -8.54
C HIS A 2 -9.26 1.18 -8.66
N ASN A 3 -8.43 2.18 -8.97
CA ASN A 3 -8.92 3.56 -9.13
C ASN A 3 -9.90 3.73 -10.31
N ILE A 4 -9.79 2.90 -11.35
CA ILE A 4 -10.77 2.89 -12.46
C ILE A 4 -12.13 2.40 -11.96
N LEU A 5 -12.15 1.36 -11.11
CA LEU A 5 -13.39 0.85 -10.52
C LEU A 5 -14.00 1.85 -9.52
N ASN A 6 -13.17 2.53 -8.72
CA ASN A 6 -13.64 3.60 -7.84
C ASN A 6 -14.25 4.76 -8.64
N ALA A 7 -13.56 5.21 -9.70
CA ALA A 7 -14.07 6.22 -10.62
C ALA A 7 -15.38 5.80 -11.28
N LEU A 8 -15.48 4.53 -11.72
CA LEU A 8 -16.72 3.99 -12.27
C LEU A 8 -17.87 4.01 -11.25
N GLY A 9 -17.59 3.70 -9.98
CA GLY A 9 -18.57 3.82 -8.90
C GLY A 9 -19.09 5.26 -8.74
N VAL A 10 -18.19 6.25 -8.74
CA VAL A 10 -18.56 7.67 -8.68
C VAL A 10 -19.40 8.09 -9.90
N ILE A 11 -18.95 7.74 -11.12
CA ILE A 11 -19.66 8.05 -12.36
C ILE A 11 -21.04 7.40 -12.37
N ALA A 12 -21.17 6.16 -11.88
CA ALA A 12 -22.45 5.46 -11.81
C ALA A 12 -23.42 6.19 -10.87
N VAL A 13 -22.97 6.60 -9.68
CA VAL A 13 -23.81 7.38 -8.75
C VAL A 13 -24.22 8.71 -9.38
N ALA A 14 -23.27 9.44 -9.97
CA ALA A 14 -23.55 10.72 -10.64
C ALA A 14 -24.57 10.57 -11.78
N TYR A 15 -24.49 9.49 -12.54
CA TYR A 15 -25.46 9.16 -13.58
C TYR A 15 -26.86 8.90 -13.02
N PHE A 16 -26.99 8.12 -11.94
CA PHE A 16 -28.29 7.84 -11.30
C PHE A 16 -28.93 9.10 -10.69
N GLU A 17 -28.11 10.00 -10.16
CA GLU A 17 -28.54 11.31 -9.65
C GLU A 17 -28.76 12.36 -10.76
N LYS A 18 -28.58 11.97 -12.03
CA LYS A 18 -28.81 12.81 -13.21
C LYS A 18 -27.95 14.09 -13.23
N LEU A 19 -26.73 14.02 -12.70
CA LEU A 19 -25.74 15.08 -12.86
C LEU A 19 -25.30 15.19 -14.33
N ASP A 20 -24.80 16.37 -14.74
CA ASP A 20 -24.24 16.54 -16.08
C ASP A 20 -22.95 15.73 -16.20
N LEU A 21 -22.95 14.70 -17.06
CA LEU A 21 -21.80 13.82 -17.25
C LEU A 21 -20.60 14.55 -17.86
N LYS A 22 -20.79 15.69 -18.54
CA LYS A 22 -19.66 16.51 -19.00
C LYS A 22 -18.95 17.17 -17.83
N GLU A 23 -19.71 17.77 -16.91
CA GLU A 23 -19.17 18.37 -15.69
C GLU A 23 -18.50 17.30 -14.81
N VAL A 24 -19.13 16.13 -14.65
CA VAL A 24 -18.51 15.00 -13.93
C VAL A 24 -17.19 14.58 -14.58
N ALA A 25 -17.12 14.51 -15.90
CA ALA A 25 -15.87 14.17 -16.60
C ALA A 25 -14.79 15.24 -16.40
N GLU A 26 -15.15 16.52 -16.45
CA GLU A 26 -14.24 17.65 -16.19
C GLU A 26 -13.68 17.61 -14.76
N GLU A 27 -14.53 17.43 -13.76
CA GLU A 27 -14.12 17.34 -12.35
C GLU A 27 -13.28 16.08 -12.05
N MET A 28 -13.58 14.95 -12.70
CA MET A 28 -12.78 13.74 -12.55
C MET A 28 -11.34 13.90 -13.06
N LEU A 29 -11.09 14.81 -14.01
CA LEU A 29 -9.74 15.13 -14.50
C LEU A 29 -8.94 15.97 -13.50
N THR A 30 -9.61 16.74 -12.64
CA THR A 30 -8.95 17.64 -11.67
C THR A 30 -8.72 16.97 -10.31
N PHE A 31 -9.26 15.76 -10.09
CA PHE A 31 -9.16 15.05 -8.82
C PHE A 31 -7.69 14.82 -8.40
N PRO A 32 -7.21 15.49 -7.34
CA PRO A 32 -5.79 15.44 -6.96
C PRO A 32 -5.39 14.14 -6.25
N GLY A 33 -6.32 13.20 -6.09
CA GLY A 33 -6.15 12.03 -5.26
C GLY A 33 -6.46 12.30 -3.79
N VAL A 34 -6.20 11.30 -2.96
CA VAL A 34 -6.37 11.37 -1.50
C VAL A 34 -5.01 11.17 -0.85
N LYS A 35 -4.75 11.92 0.22
CA LYS A 35 -3.52 11.75 1.01
C LYS A 35 -3.38 10.30 1.46
N ARG A 36 -2.18 9.73 1.32
CA ARG A 36 -1.85 8.34 1.62
C ARG A 36 -2.60 7.33 0.74
N ARG A 37 -2.99 7.70 -0.48
CA ARG A 37 -3.49 6.76 -1.50
C ARG A 37 -2.69 7.00 -2.76
N PHE A 38 -1.64 6.20 -2.93
CA PHE A 38 -0.62 6.36 -3.96
C PHE A 38 -0.09 7.79 -4.03
N SER A 39 0.18 8.40 -2.87
CA SER A 39 0.63 9.79 -2.80
C SER A 39 2.13 9.85 -3.10
N GLU A 40 2.49 10.51 -4.19
CA GLU A 40 3.86 10.55 -4.67
C GLU A 40 4.61 11.79 -4.21
N LYS A 41 5.89 11.59 -3.90
CA LYS A 41 6.87 12.66 -3.69
C LYS A 41 8.19 12.27 -4.36
N ILE A 42 8.78 13.20 -5.10
CA ILE A 42 10.13 13.01 -5.64
C ILE A 42 11.14 13.44 -4.57
N VAL A 43 12.11 12.58 -4.29
CA VAL A 43 13.22 12.82 -3.37
C VAL A 43 14.50 12.43 -4.09
N ALA A 44 15.32 13.43 -4.46
CA ALA A 44 16.46 13.24 -5.36
C ALA A 44 16.03 12.54 -6.67
N ASP A 45 16.57 11.35 -6.94
CA ASP A 45 16.27 10.50 -8.11
C ASP A 45 15.24 9.39 -7.81
N MET A 46 14.71 9.35 -6.58
CA MET A 46 13.73 8.38 -6.12
C MET A 46 12.30 8.95 -6.16
N THR A 47 11.36 8.07 -6.48
CA THR A 47 9.94 8.32 -6.27
C THR A 47 9.54 7.63 -4.96
N VAL A 48 9.12 8.40 -3.97
CA VAL A 48 8.53 7.88 -2.74
C VAL A 48 7.01 7.86 -2.91
N VAL A 49 6.41 6.68 -2.68
CA VAL A 49 4.96 6.49 -2.70
C VAL A 49 4.50 6.21 -1.26
N ASP A 50 3.64 7.07 -0.72
CA ASP A 50 2.95 6.84 0.57
C ASP A 50 1.54 6.29 0.29
N ASP A 51 1.28 5.08 0.77
CA ASP A 51 -0.03 4.43 0.69
C ASP A 51 -0.49 3.91 2.06
N TYR A 52 -1.80 3.98 2.29
CA TYR A 52 -2.51 3.51 3.47
C TYR A 52 -2.81 2.00 3.43
N ALA A 53 -2.41 1.30 2.36
CA ALA A 53 -2.57 -0.12 2.18
C ALA A 53 -2.10 -0.90 3.42
N HIS A 54 -3.05 -1.58 4.06
CA HIS A 54 -2.83 -2.37 5.26
C HIS A 54 -3.46 -3.76 5.15
N HIS A 55 -4.20 -4.03 4.07
CA HIS A 55 -4.69 -5.35 3.70
C HIS A 55 -3.87 -5.92 2.52
N PRO A 56 -3.61 -7.24 2.44
CA PRO A 56 -2.82 -7.83 1.36
C PRO A 56 -3.26 -7.44 -0.06
N ALA A 57 -4.58 -7.42 -0.31
CA ALA A 57 -5.14 -7.00 -1.59
C ALA A 57 -4.81 -5.54 -1.96
N GLU A 58 -4.75 -4.63 -0.98
CA GLU A 58 -4.39 -3.23 -1.19
C GLU A 58 -2.89 -3.08 -1.46
N ILE A 59 -2.05 -3.86 -0.76
CA ILE A 59 -0.60 -3.89 -0.95
C ILE A 59 -0.29 -4.35 -2.38
N LYS A 60 -0.92 -5.44 -2.82
CA LYS A 60 -0.82 -5.93 -4.20
C LYS A 60 -1.25 -4.88 -5.21
N ALA A 61 -2.39 -4.22 -4.99
CA ALA A 61 -2.85 -3.15 -5.87
C ALA A 61 -1.87 -1.98 -5.98
N THR A 62 -1.20 -1.65 -4.86
CA THR A 62 -0.19 -0.59 -4.79
C THR A 62 1.06 -0.97 -5.56
N ILE A 63 1.61 -2.17 -5.33
CA ILE A 63 2.80 -2.66 -6.04
C ILE A 63 2.53 -2.82 -7.54
N ASP A 64 1.38 -3.39 -7.91
CA ASP A 64 0.98 -3.52 -9.32
C ASP A 64 0.84 -2.15 -10.00
N GLY A 65 0.28 -1.16 -9.30
CA GLY A 65 0.18 0.21 -9.77
C GLY A 65 1.54 0.87 -9.96
N ALA A 66 2.45 0.68 -9.00
CA ALA A 66 3.83 1.17 -9.10
C ALA A 66 4.58 0.52 -10.27
N ARG A 67 4.44 -0.79 -10.48
CA ARG A 67 5.09 -1.49 -11.60
C ARG A 67 4.58 -1.02 -12.95
N GLN A 68 3.27 -0.78 -13.08
CA GLN A 68 2.70 -0.27 -14.32
C GLN A 68 3.18 1.16 -14.63
N LYS A 69 3.31 2.00 -13.60
CA LYS A 69 3.72 3.39 -13.76
C LYS A 69 5.23 3.56 -13.95
N TYR A 70 6.02 2.70 -13.31
CA TYR A 70 7.48 2.73 -13.30
C TYR A 70 8.06 1.35 -13.69
N PRO A 71 7.88 0.91 -14.94
CA PRO A 71 8.26 -0.44 -15.35
C PRO A 71 9.75 -0.74 -15.21
N ASP A 72 10.60 0.27 -15.37
CA ASP A 72 12.06 0.14 -15.37
C ASP A 72 12.71 0.48 -14.01
N LYS A 73 11.92 0.78 -12.98
CA LYS A 73 12.43 1.06 -11.63
C LYS A 73 12.32 -0.18 -10.73
N GLU A 74 13.29 -0.32 -9.85
CA GLU A 74 13.20 -1.24 -8.71
C GLU A 74 12.10 -0.76 -7.74
N ILE A 75 11.27 -1.69 -7.28
CA ILE A 75 10.22 -1.44 -6.30
C ILE A 75 10.68 -1.95 -4.95
N ILE A 76 10.89 -1.02 -4.02
CA ILE A 76 11.23 -1.30 -2.63
C ILE A 76 9.97 -1.06 -1.79
N ALA A 77 9.43 -2.12 -1.19
CA ALA A 77 8.32 -2.03 -0.25
C ALA A 77 8.85 -1.83 1.17
N VAL A 78 8.43 -0.74 1.83
CA VAL A 78 8.64 -0.53 3.27
C VAL A 78 7.29 -0.68 3.95
N PHE A 79 7.12 -1.76 4.71
CA PHE A 79 5.82 -2.13 5.24
C PHE A 79 5.81 -2.19 6.77
N GLN A 80 4.83 -1.52 7.36
CA GLN A 80 4.52 -1.60 8.79
C GLN A 80 3.16 -2.31 8.95
N PRO A 81 3.12 -3.56 9.45
CA PRO A 81 1.85 -4.22 9.72
C PRO A 81 1.08 -3.50 10.83
N HIS A 82 -0.25 -3.49 10.71
CA HIS A 82 -1.15 -2.90 11.69
C HIS A 82 -1.99 -3.98 12.38
N THR A 83 -1.81 -4.07 13.70
CA THR A 83 -2.30 -5.08 14.67
C THR A 83 -1.73 -6.49 14.54
N PHE A 84 -1.56 -7.16 15.69
CA PHE A 84 -1.00 -8.52 15.74
C PHE A 84 -2.03 -9.55 15.26
N THR A 85 -3.28 -9.43 15.69
CA THR A 85 -4.42 -10.24 15.23
C THR A 85 -4.53 -10.31 13.71
N ARG A 86 -4.45 -9.18 13.01
CA ARG A 86 -4.51 -9.15 11.54
C ARG A 86 -3.28 -9.79 10.90
N THR A 87 -2.10 -9.52 11.46
CA THR A 87 -0.85 -10.11 10.98
C THR A 87 -0.86 -11.63 11.09
N ILE A 88 -1.38 -12.18 12.19
CA ILE A 88 -1.57 -13.63 12.37
C ILE A 88 -2.55 -14.17 11.34
N ALA A 89 -3.70 -13.52 11.19
CA ALA A 89 -4.80 -14.02 10.36
C ALA A 89 -4.48 -14.04 8.86
N LEU A 90 -3.62 -13.13 8.39
CA LEU A 90 -3.32 -12.91 6.97
C LEU A 90 -1.84 -13.06 6.64
N MET A 91 -1.10 -13.80 7.46
CA MET A 91 0.37 -13.87 7.40
C MET A 91 0.87 -14.32 6.02
N ASP A 92 0.28 -15.38 5.47
CA ASP A 92 0.69 -15.95 4.20
C ASP A 92 0.34 -15.01 3.05
N GLU A 93 -0.85 -14.39 3.10
CA GLU A 93 -1.30 -13.42 2.11
C GLU A 93 -0.45 -12.14 2.13
N PHE A 94 0.00 -11.69 3.30
CA PHE A 94 0.95 -10.58 3.40
C PHE A 94 2.28 -10.94 2.74
N ALA A 95 2.83 -12.12 3.02
CA ALA A 95 4.09 -12.56 2.42
C ALA A 95 3.96 -12.63 0.88
N GLU A 96 2.88 -13.22 0.37
CA GLU A 96 2.61 -13.29 -1.07
C GLU A 96 2.46 -11.92 -1.73
N ALA A 97 1.77 -10.98 -1.08
CA ALA A 97 1.59 -9.63 -1.60
C ALA A 97 2.92 -8.85 -1.63
N LEU A 98 3.73 -8.97 -0.58
CA LEU A 98 5.02 -8.27 -0.45
C LEU A 98 6.09 -8.86 -1.38
N ASP A 99 6.04 -10.16 -1.67
CA ASP A 99 6.96 -10.83 -2.63
C ASP A 99 6.87 -10.26 -4.07
N LEU A 100 5.81 -9.50 -4.39
CA LEU A 100 5.68 -8.79 -5.67
C LEU A 100 6.67 -7.63 -5.81
N ALA A 101 7.15 -7.06 -4.69
CA ALA A 101 8.21 -6.06 -4.70
C ALA A 101 9.58 -6.70 -5.00
N ASP A 102 10.56 -5.89 -5.42
CA ASP A 102 11.92 -6.36 -5.67
C ASP A 102 12.70 -6.52 -4.37
N LYS A 103 12.48 -5.61 -3.41
CA LYS A 103 13.00 -5.69 -2.04
C LYS A 103 11.93 -5.33 -1.03
N VAL A 104 11.97 -5.97 0.15
CA VAL A 104 11.04 -5.71 1.25
C VAL A 104 11.79 -5.37 2.53
N TYR A 105 11.44 -4.23 3.12
CA TYR A 105 11.79 -3.87 4.48
C TYR A 105 10.54 -3.89 5.37
N LEU A 106 10.69 -4.41 6.57
CA LEU A 106 9.61 -4.57 7.53
C LEU A 106 9.89 -3.73 8.78
N CYS A 107 8.90 -2.95 9.20
CA CYS A 107 8.90 -2.28 10.49
C CYS A 107 8.23 -3.16 11.55
N ASP A 108 8.49 -2.89 12.82
CA ASP A 108 7.78 -3.52 13.93
C ASP A 108 6.26 -3.42 13.78
N ILE A 109 5.54 -4.46 14.23
CA ILE A 109 4.08 -4.51 14.18
C ILE A 109 3.52 -3.36 15.02
N PHE A 110 2.76 -2.49 14.38
CA PHE A 110 2.10 -1.39 15.07
C PHE A 110 0.84 -1.89 15.77
N GLY A 111 0.83 -1.78 17.10
CA GLY A 111 -0.32 -2.14 17.92
C GLY A 111 -1.53 -1.23 17.71
N SER A 112 -2.61 -1.51 18.42
CA SER A 112 -3.78 -0.63 18.51
C SER A 112 -4.13 -0.38 19.97
N ALA A 113 -5.04 0.57 20.25
CA ALA A 113 -5.55 0.81 21.60
C ALA A 113 -6.20 -0.42 22.28
N ARG A 114 -6.48 -1.48 21.51
CA ARG A 114 -7.07 -2.74 22.01
C ARG A 114 -6.07 -3.90 22.02
N GLU A 115 -4.88 -3.71 21.47
CA GLU A 115 -3.91 -4.78 21.23
C GLU A 115 -2.49 -4.18 21.18
N GLU A 116 -1.82 -4.19 22.33
CA GLU A 116 -0.47 -3.62 22.46
C GLU A 116 0.64 -4.66 22.24
N GLN A 117 0.35 -5.95 22.47
CA GLN A 117 1.33 -7.04 22.35
C GLN A 117 0.66 -8.31 21.84
N GLY A 118 1.41 -9.12 21.11
CA GLY A 118 0.99 -10.43 20.63
C GLY A 118 2.16 -11.41 20.52
N ASN A 119 1.86 -12.69 20.38
CA ASN A 119 2.88 -13.75 20.27
C ASN A 119 3.58 -13.81 18.91
N VAL A 120 3.05 -13.09 17.91
CA VAL A 120 3.67 -12.98 16.58
C VAL A 120 4.72 -11.87 16.60
N LYS A 121 5.84 -12.14 15.95
CA LYS A 121 6.91 -11.17 15.72
C LYS A 121 6.96 -10.80 14.24
N ILE A 122 7.48 -9.62 13.94
CA ILE A 122 7.63 -9.18 12.54
C ILE A 122 8.57 -10.11 11.76
N GLU A 123 9.56 -10.69 12.43
CA GLU A 123 10.48 -11.69 11.89
C GLU A 123 9.75 -12.94 11.38
N ASP A 124 8.60 -13.30 11.96
CA ASP A 124 7.79 -14.43 11.50
C ASP A 124 7.23 -14.17 10.08
N LEU A 125 6.81 -12.93 9.81
CA LEU A 125 6.42 -12.49 8.48
C LEU A 125 7.63 -12.42 7.55
N GLY A 126 8.74 -11.83 8.01
CA GLY A 126 9.97 -11.71 7.23
C GLY A 126 10.52 -13.06 6.74
N ALA A 127 10.40 -14.10 7.57
CA ALA A 127 10.80 -15.48 7.24
C ALA A 127 9.91 -16.15 6.17
N LYS A 128 8.68 -15.66 5.95
CA LYS A 128 7.76 -16.19 4.92
C LYS A 128 7.92 -15.53 3.55
N ILE A 129 8.52 -14.35 3.50
CA ILE A 129 8.80 -13.63 2.24
C ILE A 129 9.96 -14.34 1.52
N LYS A 130 9.71 -14.86 0.31
CA LYS A 130 10.68 -15.70 -0.42
C LYS A 130 11.95 -14.94 -0.78
N LYS A 131 11.83 -13.65 -1.07
CA LYS A 131 12.98 -12.77 -1.39
C LYS A 131 13.73 -12.27 -0.14
N GLY A 132 13.21 -12.59 1.05
CA GLY A 132 13.69 -12.09 2.34
C GLY A 132 13.04 -10.75 2.72
N GLY A 133 12.44 -10.69 3.91
CA GLY A 133 11.99 -9.45 4.54
C GLY A 133 13.00 -8.97 5.57
N GLU A 134 13.69 -7.85 5.29
CA GLU A 134 14.68 -7.28 6.20
C GLU A 134 13.99 -6.40 7.24
N VAL A 135 14.10 -6.76 8.52
CA VAL A 135 13.49 -5.97 9.61
C VAL A 135 14.35 -4.74 9.89
N ILE A 136 13.76 -3.56 9.76
CA ILE A 136 14.38 -2.27 10.05
C ILE A 136 13.82 -1.69 11.34
N LYS A 137 14.69 -1.00 12.09
CA LYS A 137 14.35 -0.33 13.34
C LYS A 137 14.67 1.16 13.22
N GLU A 138 13.97 2.01 13.98
CA GLU A 138 14.17 3.47 13.95
C GLU A 138 15.62 3.90 14.27
N ASN A 139 16.37 3.09 15.00
CA ASN A 139 17.79 3.35 15.29
C ASN A 139 18.76 2.87 14.18
N ASN A 140 18.25 2.19 13.16
CA ASN A 140 19.01 1.67 12.02
C ASN A 140 18.79 2.47 10.73
N VAL A 141 18.02 3.57 10.79
CA VAL A 141 17.89 4.51 9.67
C VAL A 141 18.96 5.60 9.81
N SER A 142 19.96 5.60 8.93
CA SER A 142 20.94 6.69 8.86
C SER A 142 20.27 7.93 8.23
N PRO A 143 20.53 9.14 8.73
CA PRO A 143 20.11 10.38 8.07
C PRO A 143 20.80 10.60 6.72
#